data_AF-A0A916LZD6-F1
#
_entry.id   AF-A0A916LZD6-F1
#
_cell.length_a   1.000
_cell.length_b   1.000
_cell.length_c   1.000
_cell.angle_alpha   90.00
_cell.angle_beta   90.00
_cell.angle_gamma   90.00
#
_symmetry.space_group_name_H-M   'P 1'
#
loop_
_entity.id
_entity.type
_entity.pdbx_description
1 polymer ?
#
loop_
_entity_poly.entity_id
_entity_poly.type
_entity_poly.pdbx_seq_one_letter_code
_entity_poly.pdbx_strand_id
1 'polypeptide(L)'
;MREIDDIERLKRINAALMSRVARAMDQQGNAFSLFQTAINLESRVKLRTEELRSTLRRLERSNIDLADAKENAERANTSKTRFLAAASHDVLQPLNAALLSVSALADLQSGEEGRRLVRQVERSLETMGDLLRTLLDISKLDAGVILPEWADVALDPLFASLKSDFQPLADKKGIRLRFRATELAAVTDRTLLRRILQNVVSNAIRYTSAGGVLVAARRRGASLRIDVYDTGSGIPDDERDEIFEEFHRGTASAADLTGGLGLGLSIVRRMVEALGHGLTFSSVVGRGTVFRLSLPLSVTPEVPSAPPDPEPPRAYGLFGARVLLVENDEEVAEATTALLERWRCTVRSAATADGAIDALGDTDWIPDVIIADQHLDHGDLGSEAIAEARAF
;
A
#
# COMPACT_ATOMS: atom_id res chain seq x y z
N MET A 1 62.24 -84.77 53.12
CA MET A 1 60.83 -84.35 53.31
C MET A 1 60.69 -82.90 53.78
N ARG A 2 61.58 -82.37 54.65
CA ARG A 2 61.55 -80.94 55.08
C ARG A 2 61.92 -79.92 53.99
N GLU A 3 62.88 -80.22 53.11
CA GLU A 3 63.25 -79.29 52.02
C GLU A 3 62.17 -79.09 50.94
N ILE A 4 61.31 -80.08 50.70
CA ILE A 4 60.23 -79.98 49.71
C ILE A 4 59.11 -79.07 50.25
N ASP A 5 58.85 -79.11 51.55
CA ASP A 5 57.82 -78.31 52.24
C ASP A 5 58.22 -76.82 52.32
N ASP A 6 59.50 -76.53 52.53
CA ASP A 6 60.03 -75.15 52.51
C ASP A 6 59.99 -74.53 51.10
N ILE A 7 60.27 -75.31 50.05
CA ILE A 7 60.16 -74.85 48.67
C ILE A 7 58.70 -74.53 48.31
N GLU A 8 57.75 -75.34 48.76
CA GLU A 8 56.33 -75.11 48.49
C GLU A 8 55.79 -73.87 49.24
N ARG A 9 56.26 -73.67 50.48
CA ARG A 9 55.92 -72.48 51.29
C ARG A 9 56.50 -71.20 50.68
N LEU A 10 57.76 -71.23 50.24
CA LEU A 10 58.39 -70.11 49.52
C LEU A 10 57.66 -69.79 48.22
N LYS A 11 57.23 -70.79 47.45
CA LYS A 11 56.43 -70.59 46.23
C LYS A 11 55.09 -69.92 46.52
N ARG A 12 54.38 -70.30 47.57
CA ARG A 12 53.11 -69.66 47.97
C ARG A 12 53.31 -68.22 48.43
N ILE A 13 54.36 -67.94 49.21
CA ILE A 13 54.69 -66.57 49.67
C ILE A 13 55.05 -65.69 48.47
N ASN A 14 55.87 -66.21 47.54
CA ASN A 14 56.28 -65.48 46.35
C ASN A 14 55.07 -65.21 45.42
N ALA A 15 54.18 -66.18 45.22
CA ALA A 15 52.94 -65.98 44.45
C ALA A 15 52.01 -64.93 45.10
N ALA A 16 51.88 -64.93 46.43
CA ALA A 16 51.07 -63.95 47.15
C ALA A 16 51.65 -62.53 47.08
N LEU A 17 52.98 -62.39 47.19
CA LEU A 17 53.69 -61.11 47.02
C LEU A 17 53.53 -60.59 45.58
N MET A 18 53.72 -61.44 44.57
CA MET A 18 53.57 -61.07 43.16
C MET A 18 52.12 -60.64 42.84
N SER A 19 51.11 -61.34 43.37
CA SER A 19 49.71 -60.91 43.19
C SER A 19 49.41 -59.58 43.88
N ARG A 20 50.03 -59.29 45.02
CA ARG A 20 49.82 -58.03 45.76
C ARG A 20 50.51 -56.85 45.08
N VAL A 21 51.71 -57.06 44.54
CA VAL A 21 52.43 -56.07 43.73
C VAL A 21 51.70 -55.81 42.42
N ALA A 22 51.22 -56.85 41.73
CA ALA A 22 50.45 -56.70 40.50
C ALA A 22 49.17 -55.88 40.71
N ARG A 23 48.40 -56.14 41.78
CA ARG A 23 47.20 -55.35 42.11
C ARG A 23 47.50 -53.91 42.50
N ALA A 24 48.60 -53.67 43.22
CA ALA A 24 49.02 -52.32 43.57
C ALA A 24 49.45 -51.51 42.33
N MET A 25 50.21 -52.14 41.41
CA MET A 25 50.61 -51.53 40.14
C MET A 25 49.42 -51.29 39.20
N ASP A 26 48.43 -52.18 39.17
CA ASP A 26 47.22 -52.03 38.37
C ASP A 26 46.32 -50.89 38.90
N GLN A 27 46.14 -50.78 40.23
CA GLN A 27 45.47 -49.63 40.83
C GLN A 27 46.20 -48.30 40.57
N GLN A 28 47.54 -48.31 40.59
CA GLN A 28 48.35 -47.12 40.35
C GLN A 28 48.34 -46.71 38.87
N GLY A 29 48.35 -47.67 37.94
CA GLY A 29 48.18 -47.44 36.50
C GLY A 29 46.78 -46.93 36.15
N ASN A 30 45.74 -47.45 36.81
CA ASN A 30 44.36 -47.01 36.59
C ASN A 30 44.11 -45.60 37.15
N ALA A 31 44.67 -45.27 38.33
CA ALA A 31 44.60 -43.92 38.90
C ALA A 31 45.36 -42.88 38.04
N PHE A 32 46.52 -43.25 37.49
CA PHE A 32 47.28 -42.38 36.59
C PHE A 32 46.57 -42.16 35.26
N SER A 33 45.94 -43.19 34.68
CA SER A 33 45.14 -43.08 33.46
C SER A 33 43.92 -42.17 33.65
N LEU A 34 43.22 -42.29 34.79
CA LEU A 34 42.10 -41.41 35.14
C LEU A 34 42.56 -39.95 35.30
N PHE A 35 43.71 -39.72 35.92
CA PHE A 35 44.29 -38.38 36.07
C PHE A 35 44.69 -37.76 34.73
N GLN A 36 45.34 -38.53 33.84
CA GLN A 36 45.65 -38.06 32.48
C GLN A 36 44.39 -37.74 31.68
N THR A 37 43.34 -38.57 31.82
CA THR A 37 42.05 -38.34 31.16
C THR A 37 41.37 -37.08 31.69
N ALA A 38 41.42 -36.85 33.01
CA ALA A 38 40.89 -35.64 33.64
C ALA A 38 41.60 -34.37 33.16
N ILE A 39 42.94 -34.36 33.08
CA ILE A 39 43.72 -33.23 32.56
C ILE A 39 43.39 -32.95 31.09
N ASN A 40 43.30 -34.00 30.26
CA ASN A 40 42.93 -33.86 28.85
C ASN A 40 41.50 -33.34 28.67
N LEU A 41 40.55 -33.80 29.50
CA LEU A 41 39.17 -33.33 29.47
C LEU A 41 39.08 -31.87 29.94
N GLU A 42 39.78 -31.49 31.00
CA GLU A 42 39.84 -30.11 31.48
C GLU A 42 40.41 -29.18 30.40
N SER A 43 41.48 -29.61 29.73
CA SER A 43 42.11 -28.87 28.63
C SER A 43 41.15 -28.70 27.44
N ARG A 44 40.40 -29.76 27.09
CA ARG A 44 39.36 -29.72 26.04
C ARG A 44 38.19 -28.81 26.42
N VAL A 45 37.71 -28.86 27.68
CA VAL A 45 36.64 -27.99 28.15
C VAL A 45 37.09 -26.54 28.12
N LYS A 46 38.32 -26.23 28.56
CA LYS A 46 38.88 -24.87 28.47
C LYS A 46 38.95 -24.36 27.03
N LEU A 47 39.48 -25.17 26.11
CA LEU A 47 39.54 -24.82 24.68
C LEU A 47 38.15 -24.58 24.10
N ARG A 48 37.20 -25.49 24.31
CA ARG A 48 35.83 -25.34 23.82
C ARG A 48 35.11 -24.14 24.43
N THR A 49 35.36 -23.84 25.70
CA THR A 49 34.78 -22.67 26.37
C THR A 49 35.32 -21.38 25.76
N GLU A 50 36.62 -21.33 25.43
CA GLU A 50 37.22 -20.16 24.78
C GLU A 50 36.74 -20.00 23.33
N GLU A 51 36.64 -21.08 22.56
CA GLU A 51 36.02 -21.08 21.23
C GLU A 51 34.58 -20.56 21.29
N LEU A 52 33.78 -21.05 22.23
CA LEU A 52 32.37 -20.64 22.39
C LEU A 52 32.28 -19.16 22.75
N ARG A 53 33.11 -18.68 23.68
CA ARG A 53 33.19 -17.26 24.04
C ARG A 53 33.58 -16.39 22.85
N SER A 54 34.56 -16.82 22.05
CA SER A 54 34.97 -16.07 20.86
C SER A 54 33.84 -16.00 19.82
N THR A 55 33.09 -17.09 19.65
CA THR A 55 31.97 -17.18 18.71
C THR A 55 30.79 -16.33 19.17
N LEU A 56 30.47 -16.35 20.47
CA LEU A 56 29.44 -15.49 21.06
C LEU A 56 29.77 -14.02 20.88
N ARG A 57 31.02 -13.59 21.15
CA ARG A 57 31.44 -12.20 20.92
C ARG A 57 31.33 -11.78 19.45
N ARG A 58 31.65 -12.69 18.51
CA ARG A 58 31.48 -12.43 17.07
C ARG A 58 30.01 -12.30 16.70
N LEU A 59 29.16 -13.18 17.22
CA LEU A 59 27.73 -13.17 16.96
C LEU A 59 27.11 -11.87 17.50
N GLU A 60 27.46 -11.48 18.72
CA GLU A 60 26.99 -10.26 19.36
C GLU A 60 27.39 -9.02 18.57
N ARG A 61 28.65 -8.92 18.14
CA ARG A 61 29.09 -7.84 17.23
C ARG A 61 28.31 -7.82 15.92
N SER A 62 28.18 -8.97 15.27
CA SER A 62 27.43 -9.05 14.00
C SER A 62 25.96 -8.68 14.17
N ASN A 63 25.36 -8.94 15.34
CA ASN A 63 23.97 -8.61 15.62
C ASN A 63 23.80 -7.11 15.88
N ILE A 64 24.76 -6.48 16.57
CA ILE A 64 24.82 -5.02 16.74
C ILE A 64 25.00 -4.34 15.39
N ASP A 65 25.98 -4.76 14.58
CA ASP A 65 26.23 -4.19 13.25
C ASP A 65 25.00 -4.32 12.35
N LEU A 66 24.28 -5.46 12.43
CA LEU A 66 23.05 -5.69 11.69
C LEU A 66 21.90 -4.79 12.18
N ALA A 67 21.76 -4.62 13.50
CA ALA A 67 20.75 -3.76 14.08
C ALA A 67 20.97 -2.28 13.68
N ASP A 68 22.21 -1.81 13.75
CA ASP A 68 22.59 -0.45 13.36
C ASP A 68 22.38 -0.22 11.85
N ALA A 69 22.77 -1.19 11.01
CA ALA A 69 22.53 -1.12 9.57
C ALA A 69 21.04 -1.09 9.24
N LYS A 70 20.23 -1.90 9.95
CA LYS A 70 18.77 -1.93 9.78
C LYS A 70 18.14 -0.60 10.20
N GLU A 71 18.51 -0.06 11.36
CA GLU A 71 17.99 1.23 11.84
C GLU A 71 18.34 2.38 10.88
N ASN A 72 19.57 2.41 10.36
CA ASN A 72 19.98 3.41 9.37
C ASN A 72 19.17 3.28 8.06
N ALA A 73 18.92 2.06 7.59
CA ALA A 73 18.09 1.81 6.42
C ALA A 73 16.63 2.26 6.64
N GLU A 74 16.05 1.96 7.79
CA GLU A 74 14.67 2.37 8.15
C GLU A 74 14.54 3.89 8.29
N ARG A 75 15.51 4.56 8.92
CA ARG A 75 15.56 6.03 9.01
C ARG A 75 15.67 6.68 7.64
N ALA A 76 16.55 6.16 6.78
CA ALA A 76 16.71 6.66 5.41
C ALA A 76 15.42 6.49 4.60
N ASN A 77 14.75 5.35 4.72
CA ASN A 77 13.48 5.08 4.04
C ASN A 77 12.38 6.03 4.53
N THR A 78 12.25 6.20 5.85
CA THR A 78 11.27 7.12 6.45
C THR A 78 11.50 8.57 6.03
N SER A 79 12.76 9.02 6.00
CA SER A 79 13.12 10.36 5.54
C SER A 79 12.82 10.57 4.06
N LYS A 80 13.09 9.56 3.22
CA LYS A 80 12.78 9.58 1.79
C LYS A 80 11.27 9.70 1.56
N THR A 81 10.46 8.96 2.32
CA THR A 81 9.00 9.05 2.19
C THR A 81 8.42 10.35 2.71
N ARG A 82 8.91 10.91 3.82
CA ARG A 82 8.49 12.25 4.27
C ARG A 82 8.84 13.33 3.25
N PHE A 83 10.03 13.25 2.66
CA PHE A 83 10.45 14.16 1.60
C PHE A 83 9.57 14.04 0.36
N LEU A 84 9.27 12.81 -0.09
CA LEU A 84 8.37 12.58 -1.23
C LEU A 84 6.94 13.03 -0.93
N ALA A 85 6.45 12.83 0.29
CA ALA A 85 5.12 13.27 0.72
C ALA A 85 4.98 14.80 0.80
N ALA A 86 6.01 15.51 1.25
CA ALA A 86 6.02 16.98 1.24
C ALA A 86 6.13 17.52 -0.19
N ALA A 87 7.08 17.01 -0.98
CA ALA A 87 7.23 17.37 -2.40
C ALA A 87 5.98 17.01 -3.24
N SER A 88 5.10 16.14 -2.74
CA SER A 88 3.82 15.84 -3.37
C SER A 88 2.93 17.07 -3.47
N HIS A 89 2.80 17.79 -2.37
CA HIS A 89 1.89 18.92 -2.24
C HIS A 89 2.36 20.03 -3.17
N ASP A 90 3.65 20.32 -3.07
CA ASP A 90 4.36 21.35 -3.84
C ASP A 90 4.35 21.09 -5.35
N VAL A 91 4.16 19.83 -5.78
CA VAL A 91 4.08 19.48 -7.22
C VAL A 91 2.63 19.31 -7.68
N LEU A 92 1.71 18.86 -6.82
CA LEU A 92 0.29 18.73 -7.17
C LEU A 92 -0.42 20.09 -7.28
N GLN A 93 -0.11 21.05 -6.42
CA GLN A 93 -0.69 22.40 -6.48
C GLN A 93 -0.44 23.09 -7.84
N PRO A 94 0.81 23.23 -8.34
CA PRO A 94 1.05 23.87 -9.62
C PRO A 94 0.48 23.05 -10.79
N LEU A 95 0.37 21.73 -10.65
CA LEU A 95 -0.28 20.90 -11.67
C LEU A 95 -1.80 21.14 -11.72
N ASN A 96 -2.46 21.26 -10.56
CA ASN A 96 -3.88 21.60 -10.48
C ASN A 96 -4.13 23.00 -11.07
N ALA A 97 -3.29 23.99 -10.74
CA ALA A 97 -3.35 25.33 -11.34
C ALA A 97 -3.17 25.30 -12.88
N ALA A 98 -2.24 24.47 -13.38
CA ALA A 98 -2.07 24.27 -14.81
C ALA A 98 -3.30 23.62 -15.47
N LEU A 99 -3.92 22.62 -14.82
CA LEU A 99 -5.17 22.02 -15.28
C LEU A 99 -6.30 23.04 -15.35
N LEU A 100 -6.50 23.84 -14.29
CA LEU A 100 -7.51 24.91 -14.25
C LEU A 100 -7.29 25.92 -15.39
N SER A 101 -6.04 26.33 -15.62
CA SER A 101 -5.66 27.25 -16.68
C SER A 101 -5.92 26.69 -18.08
N VAL A 102 -5.61 25.41 -18.29
CA VAL A 102 -5.84 24.72 -19.57
C VAL A 102 -7.33 24.51 -19.83
N SER A 103 -8.13 24.17 -18.80
CA SER A 103 -9.58 24.10 -18.91
C SER A 103 -10.18 25.48 -19.21
N ALA A 104 -9.70 26.56 -18.58
CA ALA A 104 -10.12 27.92 -18.90
C ALA A 104 -9.79 28.32 -20.35
N LEU A 105 -8.62 27.91 -20.86
CA LEU A 105 -8.19 28.08 -22.25
C LEU A 105 -9.01 27.26 -23.25
N ALA A 106 -9.39 26.03 -22.92
CA ALA A 106 -10.23 25.16 -23.76
C ALA A 106 -11.55 25.84 -24.16
N ASP A 107 -12.00 26.66 -23.23
CA ASP A 107 -13.31 27.24 -23.15
C ASP A 107 -13.33 28.65 -23.80
N LEU A 108 -12.15 29.23 -24.05
CA LEU A 108 -11.93 30.42 -24.89
C LEU A 108 -11.60 30.07 -26.36
N GLN A 109 -11.22 28.82 -26.63
CA GLN A 109 -10.83 28.37 -27.97
C GLN A 109 -12.05 28.05 -28.86
N SER A 110 -12.22 28.86 -29.90
CA SER A 110 -13.25 28.70 -30.93
C SER A 110 -12.74 27.93 -32.17
N GLY A 111 -11.43 27.79 -32.37
CA GLY A 111 -10.83 27.03 -33.46
C GLY A 111 -10.74 25.52 -33.18
N GLU A 112 -11.05 24.70 -34.18
CA GLU A 112 -11.03 23.23 -34.06
C GLU A 112 -9.62 22.68 -33.75
N GLU A 113 -8.59 23.27 -34.35
CA GLU A 113 -7.19 22.92 -34.13
C GLU A 113 -6.69 23.36 -32.74
N GLY A 114 -7.11 24.54 -32.28
CA GLY A 114 -6.86 25.03 -30.91
C GLY A 114 -7.50 24.13 -29.85
N ARG A 115 -8.77 23.76 -30.03
CA ARG A 115 -9.47 22.80 -29.14
C ARG A 115 -8.78 21.43 -29.13
N ARG A 116 -8.21 20.99 -30.25
CA ARG A 116 -7.46 19.72 -30.32
C ARG A 116 -6.17 19.78 -29.50
N LEU A 117 -5.41 20.87 -29.63
CA LEU A 117 -4.16 21.08 -28.88
C LEU A 117 -4.44 21.19 -27.37
N VAL A 118 -5.45 21.96 -26.98
CA VAL A 118 -5.84 22.06 -25.56
C VAL A 118 -6.21 20.71 -24.97
N ARG A 119 -7.06 19.92 -25.64
CA ARG A 119 -7.37 18.55 -25.20
C ARG A 119 -6.14 17.64 -25.11
N GLN A 120 -5.09 17.91 -25.89
CA GLN A 120 -3.85 17.13 -25.82
C GLN A 120 -3.01 17.53 -24.61
N VAL A 121 -2.91 18.82 -24.30
CA VAL A 121 -2.21 19.33 -23.12
C VAL A 121 -2.93 18.89 -21.84
N GLU A 122 -4.26 19.03 -21.78
CA GLU A 122 -5.10 18.61 -20.65
C GLU A 122 -4.87 17.12 -20.34
N ARG A 123 -4.94 16.25 -21.34
CA ARG A 123 -4.64 14.82 -21.20
C ARG A 123 -3.23 14.53 -20.69
N SER A 124 -2.23 15.28 -21.14
CA SER A 124 -0.85 15.12 -20.68
C SER A 124 -0.69 15.51 -19.21
N LEU A 125 -1.34 16.59 -18.78
CA LEU A 125 -1.32 17.05 -17.38
C LEU A 125 -2.09 16.08 -16.46
N GLU A 126 -3.25 15.59 -16.89
CA GLU A 126 -4.01 14.55 -16.17
C GLU A 126 -3.14 13.29 -15.98
N THR A 127 -2.49 12.83 -17.04
CA THR A 127 -1.59 11.67 -17.00
C THR A 127 -0.42 11.89 -16.05
N MET A 128 0.13 13.11 -16.02
CA MET A 128 1.22 13.49 -15.11
C MET A 128 0.75 13.54 -13.65
N GLY A 129 -0.47 14.00 -13.40
CA GLY A 129 -1.07 14.03 -12.07
C GLY A 129 -1.34 12.65 -11.51
N ASP A 130 -1.88 11.76 -12.35
CA ASP A 130 -2.09 10.36 -11.98
C ASP A 130 -0.77 9.64 -11.70
N LEU A 131 0.29 9.95 -12.47
CA LEU A 131 1.65 9.48 -12.24
C LEU A 131 2.19 9.87 -10.87
N LEU A 132 2.08 11.16 -10.56
CA LEU A 132 2.58 11.70 -9.30
C LEU A 132 1.81 11.08 -8.14
N ARG A 133 0.47 11.12 -8.15
CA ARG A 133 -0.37 10.48 -7.13
C ARG A 133 -0.01 9.01 -6.92
N THR A 134 0.19 8.28 -8.02
CA THR A 134 0.61 6.88 -8.00
C THR A 134 1.98 6.67 -7.35
N LEU A 135 3.00 7.44 -7.75
CA LEU A 135 4.35 7.34 -7.18
C LEU A 135 4.34 7.62 -5.68
N LEU A 136 3.46 8.52 -5.26
CA LEU A 136 3.32 8.91 -3.87
C LEU A 136 2.57 7.86 -3.05
N ASP A 137 1.52 7.27 -3.60
CA ASP A 137 0.85 6.12 -2.99
C ASP A 137 1.85 4.98 -2.76
N ILE A 138 2.67 4.68 -3.77
CA ILE A 138 3.76 3.68 -3.72
C ILE A 138 4.75 4.04 -2.60
N SER A 139 5.23 5.28 -2.54
CA SER A 139 6.20 5.71 -1.52
C SER A 139 5.62 5.70 -0.10
N LYS A 140 4.33 6.05 0.07
CA LYS A 140 3.65 6.01 1.36
C LYS A 140 3.39 4.57 1.82
N LEU A 141 3.08 3.65 0.90
CA LEU A 141 2.95 2.22 1.18
C LEU A 141 4.31 1.60 1.57
N ASP A 142 5.40 1.94 0.87
CA ASP A 142 6.75 1.39 1.14
C ASP A 142 7.36 1.80 2.47
N ALA A 143 6.96 2.94 3.02
CA ALA A 143 7.39 3.34 4.35
C ALA A 143 6.47 2.82 5.46
N GLY A 144 5.41 2.09 5.14
CA GLY A 144 4.41 1.67 6.12
C GLY A 144 3.68 2.85 6.78
N VAL A 145 3.68 4.03 6.14
CA VAL A 145 3.08 5.26 6.68
C VAL A 145 1.56 5.28 6.46
N ILE A 146 1.05 4.56 5.44
CA ILE A 146 -0.39 4.35 5.30
C ILE A 146 -0.83 3.29 6.31
N LEU A 147 -1.41 3.74 7.41
CA LEU A 147 -2.14 2.88 8.34
C LEU A 147 -3.56 2.69 7.77
N PRO A 148 -3.99 1.46 7.43
CA PRO A 148 -5.33 1.23 6.91
C PRO A 148 -6.40 1.61 7.94
N GLU A 149 -7.43 2.32 7.49
CA GLU A 149 -8.61 2.60 8.30
C GLU A 149 -9.59 1.43 8.20
N TRP A 150 -9.48 0.50 9.15
CA TRP A 150 -10.31 -0.70 9.16
C TRP A 150 -11.76 -0.39 9.52
N ALA A 151 -12.68 -0.68 8.59
CA ALA A 151 -14.12 -0.52 8.79
C ALA A 151 -14.91 -1.67 8.15
N ASP A 152 -16.19 -1.78 8.50
CA ASP A 152 -17.14 -2.65 7.82
C ASP A 152 -17.63 -1.98 6.53
N VAL A 153 -17.13 -2.44 5.39
CA VAL A 153 -17.41 -1.82 4.09
C VAL A 153 -18.46 -2.61 3.32
N ALA A 154 -19.65 -2.05 3.19
CA ALA A 154 -20.69 -2.56 2.29
C ALA A 154 -20.23 -2.47 0.83
N LEU A 155 -20.31 -3.58 0.09
CA LEU A 155 -19.80 -3.65 -1.28
C LEU A 155 -20.75 -3.03 -2.32
N ASP A 156 -22.06 -3.02 -2.08
CA ASP A 156 -23.03 -2.52 -3.06
C ASP A 156 -22.83 -1.04 -3.40
N PRO A 157 -22.72 -0.11 -2.41
CA PRO A 157 -22.48 1.30 -2.70
C PRO A 157 -21.15 1.54 -3.42
N LEU A 158 -20.13 0.76 -3.06
CA LEU A 158 -18.82 0.82 -3.72
C LEU A 158 -18.93 0.36 -5.19
N PHE A 159 -19.62 -0.73 -5.45
CA PHE A 159 -19.86 -1.24 -6.80
C PHE A 159 -20.70 -0.28 -7.63
N ALA A 160 -21.72 0.35 -7.04
CA ALA A 160 -22.54 1.36 -7.69
C ALA A 160 -21.71 2.57 -8.12
N SER A 161 -20.86 3.09 -7.22
CA SER A 161 -19.94 4.19 -7.52
C SER A 161 -18.98 3.83 -8.64
N LEU A 162 -18.32 2.66 -8.57
CA LEU A 162 -17.39 2.21 -9.62
C LEU A 162 -18.10 2.00 -10.96
N LYS A 163 -19.33 1.48 -10.94
CA LYS A 163 -20.14 1.36 -12.15
C LYS A 163 -20.39 2.73 -12.78
N SER A 164 -20.78 3.72 -11.98
CA SER A 164 -21.00 5.09 -12.47
C SER A 164 -19.75 5.68 -13.12
N ASP A 165 -18.58 5.49 -12.50
CA ASP A 165 -17.31 6.01 -12.99
C ASP A 165 -16.90 5.38 -14.33
N PHE A 166 -17.09 4.07 -14.50
CA PHE A 166 -16.56 3.31 -15.64
C PHE A 166 -17.58 2.99 -16.75
N GLN A 167 -18.88 3.15 -16.52
CA GLN A 167 -19.91 2.88 -17.53
C GLN A 167 -19.70 3.71 -18.81
N PRO A 168 -19.42 5.03 -18.76
CA PRO A 168 -19.20 5.82 -19.97
C PRO A 168 -18.00 5.33 -20.80
N LEU A 169 -16.95 4.86 -20.13
CA LEU A 169 -15.76 4.31 -20.79
C LEU A 169 -16.05 2.99 -21.49
N ALA A 170 -16.80 2.09 -20.83
CA ALA A 170 -17.22 0.82 -21.40
C ALA A 170 -18.15 1.02 -22.61
N ASP A 171 -19.11 1.95 -22.50
CA ASP A 171 -20.05 2.28 -23.56
C ASP A 171 -19.34 2.88 -24.78
N LYS A 172 -18.39 3.80 -24.55
CA LYS A 172 -17.53 4.37 -25.61
C LYS A 172 -16.73 3.30 -26.36
N LYS A 173 -16.34 2.23 -25.65
CA LYS A 173 -15.61 1.09 -26.23
C LYS A 173 -16.54 0.01 -26.81
N GLY A 174 -17.85 0.11 -26.60
CA GLY A 174 -18.84 -0.86 -27.07
C GLY A 174 -18.79 -2.20 -26.33
N ILE A 175 -18.30 -2.25 -25.10
CA ILE A 175 -18.23 -3.47 -24.28
C ILE A 175 -19.25 -3.43 -23.13
N ARG A 176 -19.73 -4.60 -22.68
CA ARG A 176 -20.67 -4.66 -21.54
C ARG A 176 -19.93 -4.56 -20.22
N LEU A 177 -20.28 -3.59 -19.38
CA LEU A 177 -19.84 -3.54 -17.99
C LEU A 177 -20.98 -3.95 -17.05
N ARG A 178 -20.73 -4.93 -16.17
CA ARG A 178 -21.74 -5.40 -15.21
C ARG A 178 -21.16 -5.55 -13.82
N PHE A 179 -21.80 -4.90 -12.86
CA PHE A 179 -21.61 -5.18 -11.43
C PHE A 179 -22.79 -6.01 -10.94
N ARG A 180 -22.53 -7.08 -10.20
CA ARG A 180 -23.58 -7.88 -9.53
C ARG A 180 -23.89 -7.24 -8.18
N ALA A 181 -25.16 -6.93 -7.97
CA ALA A 181 -25.66 -6.47 -6.68
C ALA A 181 -25.35 -7.50 -5.59
N THR A 182 -25.00 -7.02 -4.40
CA THR A 182 -24.53 -7.85 -3.29
C THR A 182 -24.84 -7.19 -1.95
N GLU A 183 -25.39 -7.95 -1.01
CA GLU A 183 -25.61 -7.49 0.38
C GLU A 183 -24.38 -7.71 1.28
N LEU A 184 -23.29 -8.23 0.71
CA LEU A 184 -22.09 -8.55 1.47
C LEU A 184 -21.30 -7.31 1.86
N ALA A 185 -20.69 -7.35 3.04
CA ALA A 185 -19.70 -6.41 3.53
C ALA A 185 -18.37 -7.10 3.83
N ALA A 186 -17.28 -6.35 3.78
CA ALA A 186 -15.93 -6.82 4.09
C ALA A 186 -15.29 -5.93 5.16
N VAL A 187 -14.50 -6.52 6.05
CA VAL A 187 -13.67 -5.76 7.00
C VAL A 187 -12.41 -5.30 6.27
N THR A 188 -12.31 -4.01 5.96
CA THR A 188 -11.24 -3.44 5.13
C THR A 188 -11.24 -1.91 5.17
N ASP A 189 -10.20 -1.29 4.61
CA ASP A 189 -10.21 0.13 4.24
C ASP A 189 -10.99 0.37 2.95
N ARG A 190 -11.97 1.28 2.99
CA ARG A 190 -12.84 1.63 1.86
C ARG A 190 -12.09 2.28 0.71
N THR A 191 -11.16 3.19 1.02
CA THR A 191 -10.42 3.99 0.05
C THR A 191 -9.43 3.12 -0.71
N LEU A 192 -8.65 2.31 0.02
CA LEU A 192 -7.70 1.37 -0.57
C LEU A 192 -8.42 0.28 -1.37
N LEU A 193 -9.52 -0.28 -0.87
CA LEU A 193 -10.32 -1.24 -1.62
C LEU A 193 -10.87 -0.64 -2.93
N ARG A 194 -11.40 0.59 -2.87
CA ARG A 194 -11.86 1.30 -4.08
C ARG A 194 -10.75 1.43 -5.11
N ARG A 195 -9.56 1.85 -4.69
CA ARG A 195 -8.39 2.02 -5.58
C ARG A 195 -7.92 0.71 -6.20
N ILE A 196 -7.91 -0.37 -5.42
CA ILE A 196 -7.60 -1.71 -5.95
C ILE A 196 -8.59 -2.06 -7.07
N LEU A 197 -9.89 -1.92 -6.82
CA LEU A 197 -10.92 -2.25 -7.80
C LEU A 197 -10.89 -1.31 -9.01
N GLN A 198 -10.61 -0.02 -8.83
CA GLN A 198 -10.45 0.94 -9.94
C GLN A 198 -9.33 0.50 -10.89
N ASN A 199 -8.16 0.13 -10.36
CA ASN A 199 -7.04 -0.33 -11.18
C ASN A 199 -7.37 -1.62 -11.93
N VAL A 200 -7.96 -2.60 -11.24
CA VAL A 200 -8.31 -3.89 -11.86
C VAL A 200 -9.40 -3.73 -12.91
N VAL A 201 -10.46 -2.95 -12.65
CA VAL A 201 -11.56 -2.71 -13.59
C VAL A 201 -11.11 -1.86 -14.77
N SER A 202 -10.28 -0.83 -14.54
CA SER A 202 -9.70 -0.01 -15.61
C SER A 202 -8.86 -0.86 -16.56
N ASN A 203 -8.02 -1.76 -16.03
CA ASN A 203 -7.26 -2.71 -16.84
C ASN A 203 -8.18 -3.68 -17.60
N ALA A 204 -9.20 -4.24 -16.94
CA ALA A 204 -10.16 -5.13 -17.58
C ALA A 204 -10.86 -4.45 -18.78
N ILE A 205 -11.31 -3.20 -18.63
CA ILE A 205 -11.91 -2.42 -19.71
C ILE A 205 -10.88 -2.10 -20.80
N ARG A 206 -9.65 -1.75 -20.42
CA ARG A 206 -8.57 -1.41 -21.35
C ARG A 206 -8.18 -2.59 -22.25
N TYR A 207 -8.08 -3.81 -21.72
CA TYR A 207 -7.64 -4.98 -22.48
C TYR A 207 -8.78 -5.81 -23.09
N THR A 208 -10.04 -5.44 -22.83
CA THR A 208 -11.21 -6.06 -23.49
C THR A 208 -11.58 -5.33 -24.76
N SER A 209 -11.40 -5.95 -25.93
CA SER A 209 -11.81 -5.38 -27.22
C SER A 209 -13.26 -5.70 -27.59
N ALA A 210 -13.76 -6.87 -27.19
CA ALA A 210 -15.12 -7.32 -27.43
C ALA A 210 -15.64 -8.16 -26.26
N GLY A 211 -16.96 -8.17 -26.05
CA GLY A 211 -17.60 -8.89 -24.96
C GLY A 211 -17.90 -7.99 -23.76
N GLY A 212 -17.21 -8.18 -22.64
CA GLY A 212 -17.47 -7.37 -21.44
C GLY A 212 -16.65 -7.70 -20.20
N VAL A 213 -16.90 -6.91 -19.17
CA VAL A 213 -16.30 -7.01 -17.84
C VAL A 213 -17.41 -7.26 -16.80
N LEU A 214 -17.21 -8.24 -15.93
CA LEU A 214 -18.13 -8.60 -14.84
C LEU A 214 -17.42 -8.50 -13.49
N VAL A 215 -17.96 -7.69 -12.60
CA VAL A 215 -17.54 -7.60 -11.19
C VAL A 215 -18.60 -8.26 -10.31
N ALA A 216 -18.19 -9.21 -9.48
CA ALA A 216 -19.09 -9.91 -8.57
C ALA A 216 -18.41 -10.28 -7.25
N ALA A 217 -19.16 -10.18 -6.16
CA ALA A 217 -18.72 -10.67 -4.85
C ALA A 217 -19.45 -11.97 -4.50
N ARG A 218 -18.77 -12.86 -3.77
CA ARG A 218 -19.35 -14.09 -3.23
C ARG A 218 -18.70 -14.47 -1.91
N ARG A 219 -19.50 -15.03 -1.01
CA ARG A 219 -19.01 -15.61 0.25
C ARG A 219 -18.27 -16.93 -0.01
N ARG A 220 -17.15 -17.13 0.68
CA ARG A 220 -16.32 -18.34 0.69
C ARG A 220 -15.98 -18.73 2.14
N GLY A 221 -16.94 -19.37 2.81
CA GLY A 221 -16.79 -19.73 4.23
C GLY A 221 -16.75 -18.48 5.10
N ALA A 222 -15.62 -18.26 5.77
CA ALA A 222 -15.35 -17.08 6.62
C ALA A 222 -14.75 -15.89 5.85
N SER A 223 -14.43 -16.06 4.57
CA SER A 223 -13.93 -14.97 3.72
C SER A 223 -14.93 -14.56 2.65
N LEU A 224 -14.74 -13.36 2.13
CA LEU A 224 -15.42 -12.81 0.98
C LEU A 224 -14.44 -12.84 -0.21
N ARG A 225 -14.95 -13.14 -1.40
CA ARG A 225 -14.16 -13.05 -2.63
C ARG A 225 -14.85 -12.12 -3.63
N ILE A 226 -14.11 -11.11 -4.10
CA ILE A 226 -14.48 -10.28 -5.25
C ILE A 226 -13.76 -10.80 -6.47
N ASP A 227 -14.50 -11.14 -7.52
CA ASP A 227 -13.96 -11.55 -8.80
C ASP A 227 -14.24 -10.46 -9.85
N VAL A 228 -13.22 -10.10 -10.63
CA VAL A 228 -13.33 -9.26 -11.83
C VAL A 228 -12.98 -10.12 -13.03
N TYR A 229 -13.99 -10.45 -13.84
CA TYR A 229 -13.83 -11.21 -15.09
C TYR A 229 -13.80 -10.25 -16.26
N ASP A 230 -12.87 -10.48 -17.19
CA ASP A 230 -12.84 -9.82 -18.49
C ASP A 230 -12.78 -10.86 -19.61
N THR A 231 -13.21 -10.45 -20.80
CA THR A 231 -13.12 -11.26 -22.02
C THR A 231 -12.05 -10.72 -22.97
N GLY A 232 -10.97 -10.15 -22.42
CA GLY A 232 -9.90 -9.52 -23.17
C GLY A 232 -8.90 -10.49 -23.80
N SER A 233 -7.76 -9.95 -24.22
CA SER A 233 -6.69 -10.72 -24.88
C SER A 233 -6.08 -11.81 -24.02
N GLY A 234 -6.30 -11.79 -22.71
CA GLY A 234 -5.59 -12.64 -21.76
C GLY A 234 -4.12 -12.23 -21.60
N ILE A 235 -3.42 -12.95 -20.73
CA ILE A 235 -2.03 -12.72 -20.33
C ILE A 235 -1.23 -13.98 -20.68
N PRO A 236 -0.14 -13.88 -21.47
CA PRO A 236 0.77 -14.99 -21.76
C PRO A 236 1.39 -15.58 -20.50
N ASP A 237 1.78 -16.86 -20.54
CA ASP A 237 2.30 -17.56 -19.37
C ASP A 237 3.67 -17.04 -18.91
N ASP A 238 4.48 -16.54 -19.85
CA ASP A 238 5.78 -15.90 -19.66
C ASP A 238 5.69 -14.50 -19.05
N GLU A 239 4.58 -13.77 -19.26
CA GLU A 239 4.40 -12.42 -18.72
C GLU A 239 3.75 -12.40 -17.32
N ARG A 240 3.36 -13.57 -16.75
CA ARG A 240 2.52 -13.67 -15.53
C ARG A 240 3.12 -13.02 -14.28
N ASP A 241 4.43 -13.10 -14.11
CA ASP A 241 5.11 -12.48 -12.98
C ASP A 241 5.42 -11.01 -13.27
N GLU A 242 5.77 -10.71 -14.52
CA GLU A 242 6.16 -9.40 -15.01
C GLU A 242 4.98 -8.40 -15.05
N ILE A 243 3.72 -8.85 -15.16
CA ILE A 243 2.56 -7.92 -15.12
C ILE A 243 2.44 -7.12 -13.81
N PHE A 244 3.13 -7.55 -12.75
CA PHE A 244 3.17 -6.83 -11.47
C PHE A 244 4.46 -6.03 -11.27
N GLU A 245 5.39 -6.09 -12.23
CA GLU A 245 6.57 -5.24 -12.21
C GLU A 245 6.22 -3.82 -12.66
N GLU A 246 6.93 -2.85 -12.09
CA GLU A 246 6.73 -1.45 -12.42
C GLU A 246 7.16 -1.17 -13.85
N PHE A 247 6.39 -0.33 -14.54
CA PHE A 247 6.66 0.08 -15.93
C PHE A 247 6.59 -1.06 -16.95
N HIS A 248 6.20 -2.27 -16.55
CA HIS A 248 6.04 -3.38 -17.47
C HIS A 248 4.74 -3.25 -18.27
N ARG A 249 4.86 -3.33 -19.60
CA ARG A 249 3.74 -3.36 -20.53
C ARG A 249 3.87 -4.61 -21.38
N GLY A 250 2.87 -5.50 -21.30
CA GLY A 250 2.84 -6.72 -22.11
C GLY A 250 2.99 -6.45 -23.60
N THR A 251 3.59 -7.41 -24.31
CA THR A 251 4.04 -7.27 -25.71
C THR A 251 2.89 -6.93 -26.69
N ALA A 252 1.65 -7.30 -26.35
CA ALA A 252 0.45 -7.00 -27.14
C ALA A 252 0.03 -5.51 -27.13
N SER A 253 0.63 -4.67 -26.29
CA SER A 253 0.15 -3.30 -26.01
C SER A 253 1.02 -2.18 -26.61
N ALA A 254 2.00 -2.52 -27.45
CA ALA A 254 2.96 -1.56 -28.03
C ALA A 254 2.35 -0.59 -29.06
N ALA A 255 1.15 -0.87 -29.59
CA ALA A 255 0.52 -0.06 -30.64
C ALA A 255 -0.32 1.12 -30.11
N ASP A 256 -0.60 1.19 -28.81
CA ASP A 256 -1.48 2.22 -28.23
C ASP A 256 -0.69 3.21 -27.37
N LEU A 257 -0.41 4.39 -27.93
CA LEU A 257 0.18 5.55 -27.24
C LEU A 257 -0.72 6.12 -26.13
N THR A 258 -1.95 5.59 -26.00
CA THR A 258 -2.93 5.91 -24.96
C THR A 258 -2.83 5.01 -23.72
N GLY A 259 -1.96 3.98 -23.75
CA GLY A 259 -1.86 2.97 -22.71
C GLY A 259 -1.15 3.47 -21.45
N GLY A 260 -1.81 3.32 -20.29
CA GLY A 260 -1.25 3.67 -18.98
C GLY A 260 0.05 2.93 -18.65
N LEU A 261 0.77 3.47 -17.68
CA LEU A 261 2.24 3.34 -17.55
C LEU A 261 2.75 2.01 -16.96
N GLY A 262 1.93 0.96 -16.90
CA GLY A 262 2.34 -0.32 -16.32
C GLY A 262 2.41 -0.34 -14.79
N LEU A 263 1.98 0.72 -14.10
CA LEU A 263 2.03 0.79 -12.63
C LEU A 263 0.78 0.22 -11.94
N GLY A 264 -0.33 0.07 -12.65
CA GLY A 264 -1.63 -0.23 -12.03
C GLY A 264 -1.64 -1.51 -11.19
N LEU A 265 -1.02 -2.59 -11.67
CA LEU A 265 -1.00 -3.88 -10.96
C LEU A 265 0.07 -3.97 -9.88
N SER A 266 1.21 -3.27 -10.01
CA SER A 266 2.23 -3.20 -8.97
C SER A 266 1.72 -2.47 -7.73
N ILE A 267 0.95 -1.40 -7.90
CA ILE A 267 0.26 -0.68 -6.82
C ILE A 267 -0.78 -1.59 -6.15
N VAL A 268 -1.58 -2.28 -6.95
CA VAL A 268 -2.61 -3.20 -6.43
C VAL A 268 -1.98 -4.26 -5.54
N ARG A 269 -0.84 -4.84 -5.94
CA ARG A 269 -0.12 -5.82 -5.10
C ARG A 269 0.27 -5.21 -3.75
N ARG A 270 0.86 -4.02 -3.75
CA ARG A 270 1.29 -3.32 -2.51
C ARG A 270 0.11 -2.97 -1.60
N MET A 271 -1.01 -2.48 -2.15
CA MET A 271 -2.21 -2.19 -1.36
C MET A 271 -2.83 -3.46 -0.76
N VAL A 272 -2.82 -4.57 -1.52
CA VAL A 272 -3.30 -5.86 -1.04
C VAL A 272 -2.40 -6.39 0.09
N GLU A 273 -1.08 -6.27 -0.03
CA GLU A 273 -0.12 -6.64 1.00
C GLU A 273 -0.27 -5.79 2.27
N ALA A 274 -0.41 -4.47 2.12
CA ALA A 274 -0.63 -3.54 3.24
C ALA A 274 -1.94 -3.85 4.00
N LEU A 275 -2.96 -4.32 3.30
CA LEU A 275 -4.23 -4.76 3.88
C LEU A 275 -4.21 -6.23 4.35
N GLY A 276 -3.12 -6.99 4.14
CA GLY A 276 -3.10 -8.42 4.44
C GLY A 276 -4.15 -9.24 3.66
N HIS A 277 -4.62 -8.73 2.52
CA HIS A 277 -5.61 -9.38 1.68
C HIS A 277 -4.95 -10.36 0.72
N GLY A 278 -5.74 -11.23 0.09
CA GLY A 278 -5.24 -12.18 -0.91
C GLY A 278 -5.61 -11.78 -2.33
N LEU A 279 -4.64 -11.58 -3.23
CA LEU A 279 -4.90 -11.38 -4.66
C LEU A 279 -4.37 -12.57 -5.46
N THR A 280 -5.22 -13.14 -6.31
CA THR A 280 -4.84 -14.16 -7.28
C THR A 280 -5.46 -13.85 -8.62
N PHE A 281 -4.93 -14.41 -9.70
CA PHE A 281 -5.55 -14.29 -11.01
C PHE A 281 -5.46 -15.60 -11.79
N SER A 282 -6.27 -15.70 -12.83
CA SER A 282 -6.19 -16.78 -13.82
C SER A 282 -6.46 -16.16 -15.17
N SER A 283 -5.58 -16.38 -16.14
CA SER A 283 -5.73 -15.87 -17.49
C SER A 283 -5.56 -16.97 -18.51
N VAL A 284 -6.24 -16.84 -19.65
CA VAL A 284 -6.05 -17.68 -20.83
C VAL A 284 -6.00 -16.76 -22.04
N VAL A 285 -4.90 -16.82 -22.80
CA VAL A 285 -4.71 -16.02 -24.01
C VAL A 285 -5.89 -16.22 -24.97
N GLY A 286 -6.46 -15.10 -25.44
CA GLY A 286 -7.63 -15.03 -26.31
C GLY A 286 -8.98 -15.30 -25.64
N ARG A 287 -9.02 -15.62 -24.33
CA ARG A 287 -10.28 -15.83 -23.58
C ARG A 287 -10.53 -14.78 -22.50
N GLY A 288 -9.48 -14.14 -22.00
CA GLY A 288 -9.54 -13.08 -21.00
C GLY A 288 -8.93 -13.48 -19.65
N THR A 289 -9.09 -12.61 -18.67
CA THR A 289 -8.51 -12.77 -17.33
C THR A 289 -9.60 -12.72 -16.25
N VAL A 290 -9.34 -13.40 -15.13
CA VAL A 290 -10.10 -13.20 -13.89
C VAL A 290 -9.14 -12.86 -12.75
N PHE A 291 -9.29 -11.68 -12.19
CA PHE A 291 -8.66 -11.28 -10.93
C PHE A 291 -9.57 -11.61 -9.76
N ARG A 292 -9.02 -12.11 -8.66
CA ARG A 292 -9.75 -12.57 -7.48
C ARG A 292 -9.11 -11.99 -6.23
N LEU A 293 -9.85 -11.10 -5.58
CA LEU A 293 -9.48 -10.48 -4.31
C LEU A 293 -10.22 -11.19 -3.17
N SER A 294 -9.48 -11.66 -2.17
CA SER A 294 -9.99 -12.35 -0.99
C SER A 294 -9.84 -11.45 0.23
N LEU A 295 -10.95 -11.23 0.93
CA LEU A 295 -11.11 -10.25 2.01
C LEU A 295 -11.76 -10.95 3.22
N PRO A 296 -11.53 -10.50 4.46
CA PRO A 296 -12.32 -10.93 5.61
C PRO A 296 -13.79 -10.56 5.41
N LEU A 297 -14.70 -11.51 5.63
CA LEU A 297 -16.14 -11.24 5.56
C LEU A 297 -16.56 -10.48 6.83
N SER A 298 -17.28 -9.38 6.66
CA SER A 298 -17.96 -8.72 7.78
C SER A 298 -19.26 -9.44 8.13
N VAL A 299 -19.52 -9.59 9.43
CA VAL A 299 -20.75 -10.19 9.98
C VAL A 299 -21.81 -9.14 10.31
N THR A 300 -21.43 -7.87 10.31
CA THR A 300 -22.28 -6.72 10.59
C THR A 300 -22.01 -5.69 9.52
N PRO A 301 -22.80 -5.60 8.44
CA PRO A 301 -22.64 -4.50 7.50
C PRO A 301 -22.99 -3.22 8.25
N GLU A 302 -21.97 -2.45 8.63
CA GLU A 302 -22.18 -1.05 8.97
C GLU A 302 -22.55 -0.37 7.65
N VAL A 303 -23.85 -0.33 7.37
CA VAL A 303 -24.39 0.61 6.40
C VAL A 303 -24.20 1.94 7.10
N PRO A 304 -23.30 2.84 6.61
CA PRO A 304 -23.28 4.18 7.16
C PRO A 304 -24.71 4.69 7.06
N SER A 305 -25.31 5.12 8.17
CA SER A 305 -26.61 5.77 8.12
C SER A 305 -26.47 6.84 7.06
N ALA A 306 -27.25 6.70 5.97
CA ALA A 306 -27.16 7.64 4.87
C ALA A 306 -27.25 9.04 5.48
N PRO A 307 -26.28 9.95 5.22
CA PRO A 307 -26.59 11.35 5.42
C PRO A 307 -27.93 11.58 4.69
N PRO A 308 -28.86 12.37 5.28
CA PRO A 308 -30.19 12.57 4.70
C PRO A 308 -30.03 12.83 3.22
N ASP A 309 -30.86 12.15 2.40
CA ASP A 309 -30.76 12.17 0.94
C ASP A 309 -30.37 13.58 0.47
N PRO A 310 -29.23 13.74 -0.26
CA PRO A 310 -29.01 15.01 -0.92
C PRO A 310 -30.25 15.25 -1.78
N GLU A 311 -30.87 16.43 -1.60
CA GLU A 311 -31.99 16.86 -2.43
C GLU A 311 -31.69 16.47 -3.89
N PRO A 312 -32.69 15.97 -4.65
CA PRO A 312 -32.47 15.56 -6.03
C PRO A 312 -31.68 16.67 -6.74
N PRO A 313 -30.63 16.33 -7.50
CA PRO A 313 -29.73 17.33 -8.06
C PRO A 313 -30.58 18.35 -8.81
N ARG A 314 -30.68 19.56 -8.26
CA ARG A 314 -31.34 20.67 -8.94
C ARG A 314 -30.61 20.81 -10.27
N ALA A 315 -31.37 20.69 -11.34
CA ALA A 315 -30.87 20.55 -12.69
C ALA A 315 -29.82 21.63 -13.02
N TYR A 316 -28.63 21.15 -13.43
CA TYR A 316 -27.56 21.86 -14.15
C TYR A 316 -27.17 23.27 -13.70
N GLY A 317 -26.09 23.33 -12.92
CA GLY A 317 -25.16 24.47 -12.84
C GLY A 317 -25.04 25.10 -11.45
N LEU A 318 -23.81 25.50 -11.08
CA LEU A 318 -23.51 26.34 -9.90
C LEU A 318 -24.00 27.80 -10.08
N PHE A 319 -25.01 28.01 -10.93
CA PHE A 319 -25.45 29.32 -11.36
C PHE A 319 -26.09 30.07 -10.20
N GLY A 320 -25.48 31.17 -9.78
CA GLY A 320 -25.91 31.98 -8.65
C GLY A 320 -25.54 31.40 -7.28
N ALA A 321 -24.80 30.28 -7.22
CA ALA A 321 -24.35 29.71 -5.96
C ALA A 321 -23.37 30.64 -5.26
N ARG A 322 -23.55 30.83 -3.95
CA ARG A 322 -22.66 31.59 -3.08
C ARG A 322 -21.56 30.66 -2.59
N VAL A 323 -20.32 30.93 -2.95
CA VAL A 323 -19.18 30.08 -2.61
C VAL A 323 -18.24 30.85 -1.71
N LEU A 324 -17.94 30.31 -0.53
CA LEU A 324 -16.84 30.77 0.31
C LEU A 324 -15.60 29.94 -0.03
N LEU A 325 -14.55 30.59 -0.52
CA LEU A 325 -13.28 29.97 -0.87
C LEU A 325 -12.23 30.33 0.19
N VAL A 326 -11.60 29.33 0.80
CA VAL A 326 -10.49 29.51 1.75
C VAL A 326 -9.23 28.92 1.14
N GLU A 327 -8.33 29.78 0.67
CA GLU A 327 -7.14 29.41 -0.10
C GLU A 327 -6.02 30.43 0.19
N ASN A 328 -4.89 29.96 0.69
CA ASN A 328 -3.75 30.81 1.07
C ASN A 328 -2.84 31.14 -0.12
N ASP A 329 -2.85 30.34 -1.18
CA ASP A 329 -2.11 30.64 -2.41
C ASP A 329 -2.89 31.62 -3.31
N GLU A 330 -2.35 32.82 -3.51
CA GLU A 330 -3.00 33.89 -4.28
C GLU A 330 -3.26 33.51 -5.74
N GLU A 331 -2.34 32.81 -6.41
CA GLU A 331 -2.52 32.39 -7.81
C GLU A 331 -3.63 31.33 -7.92
N VAL A 332 -3.69 30.39 -6.98
CA VAL A 332 -4.73 29.36 -6.93
C VAL A 332 -6.08 29.96 -6.56
N ALA A 333 -6.11 30.89 -5.60
CA ALA A 333 -7.32 31.60 -5.19
C ALA A 333 -7.92 32.40 -6.35
N GLU A 334 -7.09 33.15 -7.09
CA GLU A 334 -7.51 33.91 -8.27
C GLU A 334 -8.05 33.00 -9.38
N ALA A 335 -7.32 31.92 -9.70
CA ALA A 335 -7.74 30.98 -10.75
C ALA A 335 -9.06 30.28 -10.41
N THR A 336 -9.21 29.85 -9.15
CA THR A 336 -10.42 29.16 -8.67
C THR A 336 -11.61 30.11 -8.61
N THR A 337 -11.39 31.35 -8.16
CA THR A 337 -12.42 32.42 -8.15
C THR A 337 -12.89 32.71 -9.57
N ALA A 338 -11.97 32.94 -10.51
CA ALA A 338 -12.31 33.22 -11.90
C ALA A 338 -13.12 32.08 -12.56
N LEU A 339 -12.79 30.83 -12.24
CA LEU A 339 -13.52 29.67 -12.75
C LEU A 339 -14.95 29.57 -12.16
N LEU A 340 -15.10 29.79 -10.85
CA LEU A 340 -16.40 29.78 -10.18
C LEU A 340 -17.30 30.94 -10.64
N GLU A 341 -16.75 32.15 -10.77
CA GLU A 341 -17.48 33.31 -11.32
C GLU A 341 -17.90 33.10 -12.77
N ARG A 342 -17.08 32.42 -13.57
CA ARG A 342 -17.42 32.03 -14.94
C ARG A 342 -18.58 31.03 -14.99
N TRP A 343 -18.71 30.17 -13.98
CA TRP A 343 -19.90 29.34 -13.73
C TRP A 343 -21.09 30.13 -13.14
N ARG A 344 -20.94 31.44 -13.02
CA ARG A 344 -21.89 32.41 -12.45
C ARG A 344 -22.13 32.25 -10.96
N CYS A 345 -21.15 31.72 -10.22
CA CYS A 345 -21.16 31.76 -8.77
C CYS A 345 -20.89 33.18 -8.26
N THR A 346 -21.33 33.48 -7.05
CA THR A 346 -20.86 34.64 -6.28
C THR A 346 -19.83 34.14 -5.29
N VAL A 347 -18.56 34.53 -5.44
CA VAL A 347 -17.46 34.01 -4.62
C VAL A 347 -17.01 35.07 -3.61
N ARG A 348 -16.77 34.66 -2.37
CA ARG A 348 -15.97 35.41 -1.41
C ARG A 348 -14.73 34.57 -1.09
N SER A 349 -13.55 35.14 -1.23
CA SER A 349 -12.28 34.47 -0.94
C SER A 349 -11.68 34.96 0.38
N ALA A 350 -10.99 34.06 1.07
CA ALA A 350 -10.22 34.33 2.27
C ALA A 350 -8.94 33.49 2.25
N ALA A 351 -7.85 34.03 2.79
CA ALA A 351 -6.57 33.31 2.88
C ALA A 351 -6.41 32.49 4.17
N THR A 352 -7.25 32.75 5.18
CA THR A 352 -7.16 32.16 6.52
C THR A 352 -8.54 31.78 7.06
N ALA A 353 -8.57 30.95 8.10
CA ALA A 353 -9.79 30.60 8.81
C ALA A 353 -10.50 31.84 9.37
N ASP A 354 -9.77 32.71 10.08
CA ASP A 354 -10.30 33.98 10.59
C ASP A 354 -10.84 34.88 9.47
N GLY A 355 -10.11 34.98 8.36
CA GLY A 355 -10.54 35.75 7.20
C GLY A 355 -11.82 35.20 6.56
N ALA A 356 -12.07 33.89 6.68
CA ALA A 356 -13.30 33.26 6.20
C ALA A 356 -14.51 33.69 7.05
N ILE A 357 -14.33 33.80 8.38
CA ILE A 357 -15.36 34.31 9.29
C ILE A 357 -15.61 35.80 9.04
N ASP A 358 -14.56 36.60 8.86
CA ASP A 358 -14.69 38.02 8.50
C ASP A 358 -15.40 38.21 7.16
N ALA A 359 -15.14 37.32 6.19
CA ALA A 359 -15.81 37.31 4.90
C ALA A 359 -17.28 36.92 4.99
N LEU A 360 -17.72 36.19 6.03
CA LEU A 360 -19.13 35.98 6.33
C LEU A 360 -19.73 37.23 6.99
N GLY A 361 -19.10 37.74 8.05
CA GLY A 361 -19.50 38.91 8.82
C GLY A 361 -20.95 38.87 9.32
N ASP A 362 -21.45 39.99 9.85
CA ASP A 362 -22.89 40.17 10.21
C ASP A 362 -23.77 40.43 8.96
N THR A 363 -23.56 39.68 7.88
CA THR A 363 -24.32 39.86 6.63
C THR A 363 -25.29 38.70 6.40
N ASP A 364 -26.45 38.96 5.78
CA ASP A 364 -27.39 37.91 5.32
C ASP A 364 -26.81 37.02 4.19
N TRP A 365 -25.50 37.07 3.97
CA TRP A 365 -24.80 36.30 2.96
C TRP A 365 -24.36 34.97 3.56
N ILE A 366 -25.18 33.95 3.34
CA ILE A 366 -24.88 32.57 3.72
C ILE A 366 -24.35 31.85 2.47
N PRO A 367 -23.16 31.21 2.52
CA PRO A 367 -22.65 30.44 1.41
C PRO A 367 -23.45 29.15 1.22
N ASP A 368 -23.72 28.80 -0.04
CA ASP A 368 -24.30 27.51 -0.42
C ASP A 368 -23.24 26.40 -0.39
N VAL A 369 -21.97 26.77 -0.62
CA VAL A 369 -20.82 25.86 -0.63
C VAL A 369 -19.61 26.54 0.01
N ILE A 370 -18.85 25.78 0.81
CA ILE A 370 -17.54 26.20 1.33
C ILE A 370 -16.49 25.29 0.70
N ILE A 371 -15.48 25.89 0.08
CA ILE A 371 -14.30 25.21 -0.48
C ILE A 371 -13.11 25.71 0.32
N ALA A 372 -12.33 24.82 0.92
CA ALA A 372 -11.13 25.18 1.68
C ALA A 372 -9.97 24.26 1.31
N ASP A 373 -8.77 24.82 1.12
CA ASP A 373 -7.55 24.02 1.11
C ASP A 373 -7.37 23.38 2.49
N GLN A 374 -7.00 22.10 2.52
CA GLN A 374 -6.82 21.35 3.75
C GLN A 374 -5.62 21.86 4.57
N HIS A 375 -4.59 22.42 3.94
CA HIS A 375 -3.41 22.96 4.63
C HIS A 375 -3.27 24.45 4.38
N LEU A 376 -3.69 25.26 5.35
CA LEU A 376 -3.53 26.71 5.32
C LEU A 376 -2.23 27.10 6.04
N ASP A 377 -1.90 28.39 5.99
CA ASP A 377 -0.72 28.93 6.67
C ASP A 377 -0.78 28.70 8.19
N HIS A 378 0.39 28.73 8.83
CA HIS A 378 0.54 28.62 10.29
C HIS A 378 0.03 27.34 10.96
N GLY A 379 -0.31 26.31 10.17
CA GLY A 379 -0.78 25.02 10.67
C GLY A 379 -2.29 24.91 10.79
N ASP A 380 -3.02 25.90 10.29
CA ASP A 380 -4.48 25.89 10.25
C ASP A 380 -4.97 24.86 9.22
N LEU A 381 -6.06 24.18 9.54
CA LEU A 381 -6.66 23.18 8.65
C LEU A 381 -7.94 23.72 8.03
N GLY A 382 -8.11 23.53 6.72
CA GLY A 382 -9.37 23.88 6.04
C GLY A 382 -10.59 23.19 6.63
N SER A 383 -10.43 21.99 7.17
CA SER A 383 -11.50 21.29 7.90
C SER A 383 -11.96 22.02 9.17
N GLU A 384 -11.05 22.71 9.85
CA GLU A 384 -11.38 23.54 11.03
C GLU A 384 -12.06 24.84 10.58
N ALA A 385 -11.54 25.50 9.55
CA ALA A 385 -12.18 26.67 8.93
C ALA A 385 -13.62 26.39 8.48
N ILE A 386 -13.88 25.22 7.88
CA ILE A 386 -15.24 24.80 7.49
C ILE A 386 -16.13 24.58 8.72
N ALA A 387 -15.60 23.99 9.79
CA ALA A 387 -16.37 23.74 11.00
C ALA A 387 -16.76 25.05 11.70
N GLU A 388 -15.84 26.00 11.78
CA GLU A 388 -16.06 27.33 12.35
C GLU A 388 -17.06 28.14 11.52
N ALA A 389 -16.88 28.18 10.19
CA ALA A 389 -17.78 28.89 9.28
C ALA A 389 -19.21 28.32 9.24
N ARG A 390 -19.41 27.06 9.64
CA ARG A 390 -20.75 26.45 9.80
C ARG A 390 -21.38 26.70 11.17
N ALA A 391 -20.55 27.00 12.17
CA ALA A 391 -20.99 27.24 13.54
C ALA A 391 -21.29 28.72 13.81
N PHE A 392 -20.69 29.61 13.03
CA PHE A 392 -21.05 31.02 12.89
C PHE A 392 -22.43 31.17 12.23
#